data_AF-A0A6L3UWL1-F1
#
_entry.id   AF-A0A6L3UWL1-F1
#
_cell.length_a   1.000
_cell.length_b   1.000
_cell.length_c   1.000
_cell.angle_alpha   90.00
_cell.angle_beta   90.00
_cell.angle_gamma   90.00
#
_symmetry.space_group_name_H-M   'P 1'
#
loop_
_entity.id
_entity.type
_entity.pdbx_description
1 polymer ?
#
loop_
_entity_poly.entity_id
_entity_poly.type
_entity_poly.pdbx_seq_one_letter_code
_entity_poly.pdbx_strand_id
1 'polypeptide(L)' 'MLTNFNIEKILFKNQFSERYQFVLDVKGNEFKGLYHNGEITWFNPQPLNYLEEKHLDKVESNVHKKMKKHLVN' A
#
# COMPACT_ATOMS: atom_id res chain seq x y z
N MET A 1 -5.61 -8.80 10.36
CA MET A 1 -5.97 -7.37 10.25
C MET A 1 -4.69 -6.62 9.88
N LEU A 2 -4.79 -5.49 9.17
CA LEU A 2 -3.63 -4.63 8.94
C LEU A 2 -3.21 -4.05 10.29
N THR A 3 -1.96 -4.26 10.68
CA THR A 3 -1.46 -3.85 12.00
C THR A 3 -0.92 -2.44 11.93
N ASN A 4 -0.07 -2.17 10.93
CA ASN A 4 0.62 -0.89 10.75
C ASN A 4 0.60 -0.49 9.27
N PHE A 5 0.42 0.79 8.97
CA PHE A 5 0.51 1.36 7.62
C PHE A 5 1.21 2.71 7.69
N ASN A 6 2.30 2.86 6.94
CA ASN A 6 3.08 4.09 6.87
C ASN A 6 3.44 4.40 5.41
N ILE A 7 3.51 5.69 5.08
CA ILE A 7 4.06 6.18 3.80
C ILE A 7 5.53 6.47 4.06
N GLU A 8 6.43 5.68 3.46
CA GLU A 8 7.87 5.85 3.67
C GLU A 8 8.42 7.00 2.81
N LYS A 9 7.97 7.09 1.55
CA LYS A 9 8.55 8.02 0.57
C LYS A 9 7.51 8.47 -0.44
N ILE A 10 7.63 9.73 -0.87
CA ILE A 10 6.96 10.25 -2.07
C ILE A 10 8.00 10.30 -3.18
N LEU A 11 7.78 9.53 -4.23
CA LEU A 11 8.61 9.48 -5.43
C LEU A 11 8.07 10.47 -6.45
N PHE A 12 8.96 11.17 -7.16
CA PHE A 12 8.59 12.16 -8.18
C PHE A 12 7.69 13.28 -7.64
N LYS A 13 8.01 13.78 -6.44
CA LYS A 13 7.25 14.85 -5.79
C LYS A 13 7.06 16.05 -6.72
N ASN A 14 5.84 16.60 -6.76
CA ASN A 14 5.44 17.72 -7.62
C ASN A 14 5.48 17.43 -9.13
N GLN A 15 5.50 16.16 -9.54
CA GLN A 15 5.41 15.76 -10.95
C GLN A 15 4.11 15.00 -11.19
N PHE A 16 3.64 14.95 -12.44
CA PHE A 16 2.43 14.20 -12.82
C PHE A 16 2.49 12.71 -12.42
N SER A 17 3.69 12.15 -12.37
CA SER A 17 3.94 10.76 -12.00
C SER A 17 4.23 10.57 -10.50
N GLU A 18 3.74 11.45 -9.62
CA GLU A 18 3.96 11.31 -8.18
C GLU A 18 3.43 9.96 -7.66
N ARG A 19 4.30 9.21 -6.98
CA ARG A 19 3.96 7.88 -6.42
C ARG A 19 4.25 7.85 -4.93
N TYR A 20 3.42 7.12 -4.21
CA TYR A 20 3.57 6.96 -2.76
C TYR A 20 4.08 5.56 -2.48
N GLN A 21 5.30 5.46 -1.98
CA GLN A 21 5.81 4.20 -1.43
C GLN A 21 5.26 4.03 -0.02
N PHE A 22 4.58 2.93 0.21
CA PHE A 22 4.06 2.57 1.53
C PHE A 22 4.71 1.28 2.03
N VAL A 23 4.68 1.12 3.35
CA VAL A 23 4.98 -0.12 4.07
C VAL A 23 3.83 -0.46 4.98
N LEU A 24 3.52 -1.75 5.10
CA LEU A 24 2.51 -2.25 6.01
C LEU A 24 2.86 -3.61 6.59
N ASP A 25 2.37 -3.84 7.80
CA ASP A 25 2.45 -5.14 8.46
C ASP A 25 1.10 -5.85 8.37
N VAL A 26 1.15 -7.11 7.92
CA VAL A 26 0.01 -8.04 7.95
C VAL A 26 0.45 -9.34 8.62
N LYS A 27 -0.07 -9.57 9.83
CA LYS A 27 0.20 -10.79 10.61
C LYS A 27 1.71 -11.04 10.82
N GLY A 28 2.50 -9.99 11.06
CA GLY A 28 3.95 -10.10 11.27
C GLY A 28 4.78 -10.21 9.99
N ASN A 29 4.16 -10.09 8.80
CA ASN A 29 4.86 -9.98 7.53
C ASN A 29 4.84 -8.53 7.06
N GLU A 30 6.03 -7.97 6.80
CA GLU A 30 6.17 -6.65 6.22
C GLU A 30 6.05 -6.71 4.69
N PHE A 31 5.16 -5.89 4.14
CA PHE A 31 4.97 -5.72 2.71
C PHE A 31 5.17 -4.27 2.32
N LYS A 32 5.76 -4.06 1.14
CA LYS A 32 5.98 -2.74 0.56
C LYS A 32 5.34 -2.66 -0.81
N GLY A 33 4.89 -1.46 -1.16
CA GLY A 33 4.28 -1.23 -2.46
C GLY A 33 4.26 0.24 -2.84
N LEU A 34 3.93 0.46 -4.10
CA LEU A 34 3.64 1.77 -4.66
C LEU A 34 2.14 1.95 -4.77
N TYR A 35 1.70 3.16 -4.46
CA TYR A 35 0.37 3.65 -4.75
C TYR A 35 0.45 4.80 -5.74
N HIS A 36 -0.33 4.71 -6.82
CA HIS A 36 -0.43 5.77 -7.83
C HIS A 36 -1.81 5.71 -8.48
N ASN A 37 -2.53 6.85 -8.50
CA ASN A 37 -3.83 6.98 -9.17
C ASN A 37 -4.89 5.91 -8.85
N GLY A 38 -4.86 5.36 -7.63
CA GLY A 38 -5.80 4.31 -7.23
C GLY A 38 -5.35 2.90 -7.57
N GLU A 39 -4.15 2.71 -8.10
CA GLU A 39 -3.52 1.41 -8.33
C GLU A 39 -2.48 1.11 -7.25
N ILE A 40 -2.39 -0.17 -6.86
CA ILE A 40 -1.37 -0.70 -5.95
C ILE A 40 -0.44 -1.60 -6.75
N THR A 41 0.86 -1.40 -6.61
CA THR A 41 1.88 -2.30 -7.14
C THR A 41 2.76 -2.78 -6.00
N TRP A 42 2.74 -4.08 -5.75
CA TRP A 42 3.53 -4.68 -4.68
C TRP A 42 4.99 -4.89 -5.09
N PHE A 43 5.88 -4.73 -4.12
CA PHE A 43 7.27 -5.17 -4.23
C PHE A 43 7.38 -6.65 -3.83
N ASN A 44 8.55 -7.25 -4.04
CA ASN A 44 8.86 -8.55 -3.47
C ASN A 44 9.22 -8.41 -1.98
N PRO A 45 8.70 -9.27 -1.09
CA PRO A 45 7.77 -10.39 -1.36
C PRO A 45 6.35 -9.94 -1.73
N GLN A 46 5.72 -10.58 -2.72
CA GLN A 46 4.34 -10.28 -3.09
C GLN A 46 3.35 -10.85 -2.06
N PRO A 47 2.39 -10.06 -1.55
CA PRO A 47 1.44 -10.53 -0.53
C PRO A 47 0.60 -11.74 -0.95
N LEU A 48 0.30 -11.89 -2.24
CA LEU A 48 -0.46 -13.03 -2.76
C LEU A 48 0.21 -14.38 -2.48
N ASN A 49 1.54 -14.41 -2.32
CA ASN A 49 2.27 -15.63 -1.97
C ASN A 49 2.08 -16.05 -0.50
N TYR A 50 1.54 -15.16 0.35
CA TYR A 50 1.43 -15.34 1.81
C TYR A 50 -0.02 -15.22 2.31
N LEU A 51 -0.89 -14.61 1.51
CA LEU A 51 -2.27 -14.30 1.86
C LEU A 51 -3.21 -14.92 0.84
N GLU A 52 -4.30 -15.51 1.33
CA GLU A 52 -5.45 -15.87 0.49
C GLU A 52 -6.01 -14.61 -0.20
N GLU A 53 -6.53 -14.75 -1.42
CA GLU A 53 -7.05 -13.62 -2.23
C GLU A 53 -8.05 -12.74 -1.47
N LYS A 54 -9.05 -13.33 -0.80
CA LYS A 54 -10.02 -12.59 0.02
C LYS A 54 -9.37 -11.74 1.14
N HIS A 55 -8.22 -12.19 1.65
CA HIS A 55 -7.46 -11.43 2.65
C HIS A 55 -6.67 -10.30 1.99
N LEU A 56 -6.10 -10.55 0.80
CA LEU A 56 -5.43 -9.53 0.01
C LEU A 56 -6.40 -8.40 -0.38
N ASP A 57 -7.59 -8.71 -0.87
CA ASP A 57 -8.63 -7.73 -1.21
C ASP A 57 -8.95 -6.81 -0.03
N LYS A 58 -9.05 -7.39 1.18
CA LYS A 58 -9.29 -6.64 2.41
C LYS A 58 -8.10 -5.76 2.78
N VAL A 59 -6.87 -6.22 2.54
CA VAL A 59 -5.64 -5.43 2.75
C VAL A 59 -5.61 -4.25 1.78
N GLU A 60 -5.82 -4.48 0.49
CA GLU A 60 -5.81 -3.44 -0.54
C GLU A 60 -6.92 -2.42 -0.32
N SER A 61 -8.13 -2.87 0.03
CA SER A 61 -9.24 -1.97 0.42
C SER A 61 -8.85 -1.05 1.59
N ASN A 62 -8.09 -1.56 2.56
CA ASN A 62 -7.59 -0.73 3.66
C ASN A 62 -6.49 0.25 3.22
N VAL A 63 -5.58 -0.17 2.34
CA VAL A 63 -4.58 0.72 1.73
C VAL A 63 -5.27 1.86 0.98
N HIS A 64 -6.26 1.58 0.14
CA HIS A 64 -7.04 2.62 -0.54
C HIS A 64 -7.70 3.59 0.44
N LYS A 65 -8.30 3.11 1.54
CA LYS A 65 -8.90 3.98 2.56
C LYS A 65 -7.86 4.90 3.21
N LYS A 66 -6.68 4.37 3.55
CA LYS A 66 -5.59 5.14 4.16
C LYS A 66 -5.03 6.17 3.18
N MET A 67 -4.82 5.78 1.92
CA MET A 67 -4.33 6.67 0.86
C MET A 67 -5.34 7.77 0.52
N LYS A 68 -6.63 7.46 0.37
CA LYS A 68 -7.67 8.48 0.17
C LYS A 68 -7.68 9.51 1.30
N LYS A 69 -7.58 9.06 2.56
CA LYS A 69 -7.48 9.98 3.70
C LYS A 69 -6.21 10.84 3.65
N HIS A 70 -5.09 10.29 3.19
CA HIS A 70 -3.84 11.03 3.06
C HIS A 70 -3.88 12.08 1.93
N LEU A 71 -4.51 11.77 0.80
CA LEU A 71 -4.56 12.63 -0.38
C LEU A 71 -5.63 13.73 -0.33
N VAL A 72 -6.65 13.56 0.52
CA VAL A 72 -7.72 14.56 0.74
C VAL A 72 -7.34 15.57 1.84
N ASN A 73 -6.33 15.24 2.67
CA ASN A 73 -5.77 16.12 3.69
C ASN A 73 -4.64 16.98 3.12
#